data_AF-A0A846WEF1-F1
#
_entry.id   AF-A0A846WEF1-F1
#
_cell.length_a   1.000
_cell.length_b   1.000
_cell.length_c   1.000
_cell.angle_alpha   90.00
_cell.angle_beta   90.00
_cell.angle_gamma   90.00
#
_symmetry.space_group_name_H-M   'P 1'
#
loop_
_entity.id
_entity.type
_entity.pdbx_description
1 polymer ?
#
loop_
_entity_poly.entity_id
_entity_poly.type
_entity_poly.pdbx_seq_one_letter_code
_entity_poly.pdbx_strand_id
1 'polypeptide(L)' 'MTARADLPPITRKLNADLIATQRRNSVDAETATALRSLSAIVLCAVAELENDLIITAAASHTQPGTSRHD' A
#
# COMPACT_ATOMS: atom_id res chain seq x y z
N MET A 1 -8.09 -1.01 13.54
CA MET A 1 -7.15 -0.50 12.51
C MET A 1 -6.82 0.95 12.84
N THR A 2 -5.56 1.35 12.68
CA THR A 2 -5.08 2.71 12.92
C THR A 2 -4.47 3.27 11.63
N ALA A 3 -4.47 4.59 11.49
CA ALA A 3 -3.78 5.24 10.37
C ALA A 3 -2.27 4.96 10.50
N ARG A 4 -1.66 4.38 9.46
CA ARG A 4 -0.23 4.05 9.43
C ARG A 4 0.50 5.00 8.49
N ALA A 5 1.26 5.94 9.06
CA ALA A 5 2.01 6.94 8.31
C ALA A 5 3.24 6.35 7.58
N ASP A 6 3.73 5.22 8.08
CA ASP A 6 4.88 4.47 7.58
C ASP A 6 4.60 3.69 6.28
N LEU A 7 3.35 3.62 5.84
CA LEU A 7 2.98 2.94 4.58
C LEU A 7 3.38 3.77 3.35
N PRO A 8 3.68 3.12 2.22
CA PRO A 8 3.80 3.77 0.91
C PRO A 8 2.53 4.57 0.52
N PRO A 9 2.63 5.62 -0.31
CA PRO A 9 1.54 6.58 -0.56
C PRO A 9 0.16 6.00 -0.92
N ILE A 10 0.08 5.06 -1.85
CA ILE A 10 -1.17 4.42 -2.29
C ILE A 10 -1.73 3.56 -1.17
N THR A 11 -0.87 2.74 -0.56
CA THR A 11 -1.21 1.87 0.58
C THR A 11 -1.73 2.68 1.77
N ARG A 12 -1.10 3.84 2.04
CA ARG A 12 -1.50 4.77 3.10
C ARG A 12 -2.90 5.34 2.84
N LYS A 13 -3.17 5.77 1.60
CA LYS A 13 -4.49 6.28 1.19
C LYS A 13 -5.55 5.20 1.36
N LEU A 14 -5.27 3.99 0.88
CA LEU A 14 -6.19 2.84 1.00
C LEU A 14 -6.50 2.51 2.47
N ASN A 15 -5.51 2.54 3.36
CA ASN A 15 -5.72 2.32 4.78
C ASN A 15 -6.65 3.38 5.39
N ALA A 16 -6.51 4.65 4.99
CA ALA A 16 -7.40 5.73 5.44
C ALA A 16 -8.84 5.52 4.94
N ASP A 17 -9.01 5.16 3.67
CA ASP A 17 -10.32 4.92 3.05
C ASP A 17 -11.05 3.71 3.70
N LEU A 18 -10.31 2.63 4.00
CA LEU A 18 -10.84 1.46 4.70
C LEU A 18 -11.29 1.81 6.13
N ILE A 19 -10.50 2.59 6.87
CA ILE A 19 -10.88 3.06 8.21
C ILE A 19 -12.12 3.95 8.14
N ALA A 20 -12.20 4.86 7.17
CA ALA A 20 -13.36 5.73 7.00
C ALA A 20 -14.63 4.91 6.67
N THR A 21 -14.50 3.90 5.82
CA THR A 21 -15.59 2.99 5.45
C THR A 21 -16.09 2.17 6.64
N GLN A 22 -15.18 1.60 7.42
CA GLN A 22 -15.51 0.86 8.64
C GLN A 22 -16.19 1.72 9.70
N ARG A 23 -15.85 3.01 9.79
CA ARG A 23 -16.49 3.95 10.74
C ARG A 23 -17.90 4.36 10.30
N ARG A 24 -18.17 4.40 9.00
CA ARG A 24 -19.48 4.81 8.46
C ARG A 24 -20.52 3.70 8.51
N ASN A 25 -20.10 2.44 8.48
CA ASN A 25 -21.00 1.29 8.42
C ASN A 25 -21.04 0.58 9.77
N SER A 26 -22.21 0.57 10.40
CA SER A 26 -22.50 -0.32 11.52
C SER A 26 -22.71 -1.73 10.98
N VAL A 27 -21.70 -2.58 11.11
CA VAL A 27 -21.78 -4.01 10.76
C VAL A 27 -21.70 -4.85 12.04
N ASP A 28 -22.27 -6.05 12.01
CA ASP A 28 -22.18 -6.98 13.14
C ASP A 28 -20.73 -7.42 13.39
N ALA A 29 -20.48 -8.03 14.56
CA ALA A 29 -19.13 -8.37 15.00
C ALA A 29 -18.41 -9.40 14.10
N GLU A 30 -19.15 -10.33 13.50
CA GLU A 30 -18.60 -11.35 12.60
C GLU A 30 -18.19 -10.72 11.27
N THR A 31 -19.09 -9.93 10.68
CA THR A 31 -18.81 -9.15 9.47
C THR A 31 -17.67 -8.16 9.69
N ALA A 32 -17.62 -7.49 10.85
CA ALA A 32 -16.52 -6.58 11.19
C ALA A 32 -15.17 -7.32 11.25
N THR A 33 -15.16 -8.56 11.73
CA THR A 33 -13.95 -9.39 11.83
C THR A 33 -13.49 -9.82 10.44
N ALA A 34 -14.41 -10.31 9.60
CA ALA A 34 -14.11 -10.66 8.22
C ALA A 34 -13.56 -9.45 7.44
N LEU A 35 -14.19 -8.28 7.61
CA LEU A 35 -13.77 -7.04 6.96
C LEU A 35 -12.38 -6.59 7.39
N ARG A 36 -12.02 -6.76 8.68
CA ARG A 36 -10.66 -6.46 9.17
C ARG A 36 -9.63 -7.40 8.56
N SER A 37 -9.91 -8.71 8.50
CA SER A 37 -9.01 -9.69 7.89
C SER A 37 -8.81 -9.42 6.40
N LEU A 38 -9.88 -9.15 5.66
CA LEU A 38 -9.81 -8.80 4.25
C LEU A 38 -9.02 -7.50 4.03
N SER A 39 -9.28 -6.47 4.85
CA SER A 39 -8.56 -5.20 4.79
C SER A 39 -7.06 -5.39 5.00
N ALA A 40 -6.64 -6.28 5.90
CA ALA A 40 -5.24 -6.59 6.13
C ALA A 40 -4.59 -7.25 4.91
N ILE A 41 -5.24 -8.25 4.30
CA ILE A 41 -4.74 -8.95 3.10
C ILE A 41 -4.57 -7.97 1.95
N VAL A 42 -5.59 -7.14 1.69
CA VAL A 42 -5.56 -6.15 0.61
C VAL A 42 -4.45 -5.11 0.85
N LEU A 43 -4.27 -4.64 2.08
CA LEU A 43 -3.20 -3.69 2.41
C LEU A 43 -1.81 -4.28 2.19
N CYS A 44 -1.59 -5.54 2.57
CA CYS A 44 -0.31 -6.22 2.32
C CYS A 44 -0.04 -6.34 0.81
N ALA A 45 -1.02 -6.82 0.03
CA ALA A 45 -0.86 -7.00 -1.41
C ALA A 45 -0.58 -5.67 -2.14
N VAL A 46 -1.28 -4.59 -1.75
CA VAL A 46 -1.04 -3.26 -2.34
C VAL A 46 0.32 -2.70 -1.92
N ALA A 47 0.76 -2.94 -0.68
CA ALA A 47 2.09 -2.52 -0.24
C ALA A 47 3.21 -3.22 -1.01
N GLU A 48 3.06 -4.53 -1.26
CA GLU A 48 4.02 -5.32 -2.05
C GLU A 48 4.09 -4.79 -3.49
N LEU A 49 2.94 -4.61 -4.14
CA LEU A 49 2.88 -4.08 -5.51
C LEU A 49 3.45 -2.65 -5.61
N GLU A 50 3.13 -1.79 -4.63
CA GLU A 50 3.63 -0.42 -4.61
C GLU A 50 5.14 -0.37 -4.39
N ASN A 51 5.68 -1.25 -3.55
CA ASN A 51 7.13 -1.40 -3.38
C ASN A 51 7.81 -1.89 -4.66
N ASP A 52 7.25 -2.87 -5.35
CA ASP A 52 7.80 -3.39 -6.61
C ASP A 52 7.85 -2.29 -7.69
N LEU A 53 6.82 -1.45 -7.77
CA LEU A 53 6.79 -0.31 -8.68
C LEU A 53 7.85 0.73 -8.35
N ILE A 54 8.05 1.04 -7.06
CA ILE A 54 9.11 1.96 -6.59
C ILE A 54 10.49 1.42 -6.97
N ILE A 55 10.75 0.12 -6.73
CA ILE A 55 12.02 -0.53 -7.05
C ILE A 55 12.27 -0.52 -8.57
N THR A 56 11.25 -0.85 -9.37
CA THR A 56 11.35 -0.89 -10.84
C THR A 56 11.60 0.50 -11.43
N ALA A 57 10.94 1.52 -10.89
CA ALA A 57 11.15 2.91 -11.30
C ALA A 57 12.57 3.40 -10.94
N ALA A 58 13.09 3.06 -9.76
CA ALA A 58 14.44 3.39 -9.34
C ALA A 58 15.51 2.70 -10.22
N ALA A 59 15.30 1.43 -10.56
CA ALA A 59 16.18 0.68 -11.46
C ALA A 59 16.20 1.29 -12.88
N SER A 60 15.06 1.75 -13.37
CA SER A 60 14.93 2.40 -14.69
C SER A 60 15.61 3.77 -14.75
N HIS A 61 15.68 4.50 -13.64
CA HIS A 61 16.39 5.79 -13.54
C HIS A 61 17.90 5.64 -13.33
N THR A 62 18.38 4.43 -13.01
CA THR A 62 19.80 4.11 -12.88
C THR A 62 20.32 3.59 -14.22
N GLN A 63 20.14 4.33 -15.32
CA GLN A 63 20.91 4.06 -16.53
C GLN A 63 22.33 4.62 -16.34
N PRO A 64 23.39 3.79 -16.45
CA PRO A 64 24.76 4.29 -16.48
C PRO A 64 24.99 5.00 -17.82
N GLY A 65 24.76 6.31 -17.82
CA GLY A 65 25.23 7.19 -18.87
C GLY A 65 26.76 7.24 -18.85
N THR A 66 27.37 6.60 -19.85
CA THR A 66 28.61 6.99 -20.52
C THR A 66 29.82 7.38 -19.65
N SER A 67 30.84 6.52 -19.64
CA SER A 67 32.22 7.00 -19.69
C SER A 67 32.97 6.20 -20.75
N ARG A 68 32.90 6.75 -21.97
CA ARG A 68 33.85 6.52 -23.04
C ARG A 68 35.15 7.19 -22.62
N HIS A 69 36.24 6.44 -22.53
CA HIS A 69 37.59 7.00 -22.51
C HIS A 69 38.36 6.33 -23.64
N ASP A 70 38.65 7.15 -24.65
CA ASP A 70 39.62 6.91 -25.71
C ASP A 70 41.04 6.79 -25.13
#